data_AF-A0A7S1RNJ9-F1
#
_entry.id   AF-A0A7S1RNJ9-F1
#
_cell.length_a   1.000
_cell.length_b   1.000
_cell.length_c   1.000
_cell.angle_alpha   90.00
_cell.angle_beta   90.00
_cell.angle_gamma   90.00
#
_symmetry.space_group_name_H-M   'P 1'
#
loop_
_entity.id
_entity.type
_entity.pdbx_description
1 polymer ?
#
loop_
_entity_poly.entity_id
_entity_poly.type
_entity_poly.pdbx_seq_one_letter_code
_entity_poly.pdbx_strand_id
1 'polypeptide(L)'
;MHLRRGDLRPNEHRATPNKYYLDLLERVRAEFPEADVHLWSSTANILADPEHPRWKASNFDAFRSRGVTVHLDDANLMDPWVHMARAHVLIMSISSFSIVPGMLNQNCVVYAGSLSKPLDGWVDGMEQQRRAYAADLKACFKRARVAA
;
A
#
# COMPACT_ATOMS: atom_id res chain seq x y z
N MET A 1 -4.33 1.86 0.89
CA MET A 1 -2.97 1.27 1.02
C MET A 1 -3.10 -0.24 1.18
N HIS A 2 -2.14 -1.00 0.66
CA HIS A 2 -2.06 -2.45 0.87
C HIS A 2 -0.71 -2.80 1.52
N LEU A 3 -0.73 -3.50 2.65
CA LEU A 3 0.45 -4.04 3.32
C LEU A 3 0.44 -5.57 3.26
N ARG A 4 1.49 -6.18 2.69
CA ARG A 4 1.67 -7.63 2.76
C ARG A 4 2.37 -8.00 4.06
N ARG A 5 1.65 -8.78 4.86
CA ARG A 5 2.04 -9.33 6.17
C ARG A 5 1.64 -10.79 6.20
N GLY A 6 0.66 -11.18 7.01
CA GLY A 6 0.08 -12.53 7.02
C GLY A 6 1.13 -13.62 7.29
N ASP A 7 1.44 -14.38 6.24
CA ASP A 7 2.40 -15.47 6.19
C ASP A 7 3.87 -15.04 6.24
N LEU A 8 4.17 -13.76 5.96
CA LEU A 8 5.55 -13.27 5.96
C LEU A 8 6.10 -13.09 7.37
N ARG A 9 7.39 -13.33 7.55
CA ARG A 9 8.12 -12.91 8.75
C ARG A 9 8.49 -11.41 8.69
N PRO A 10 8.64 -10.73 9.84
CA PRO A 10 9.02 -9.31 9.89
C PRO A 10 10.32 -8.93 9.18
N ASN A 11 11.26 -9.86 9.04
CA ASN A 11 12.56 -9.64 8.41
C ASN A 11 12.63 -10.09 6.95
N GLU A 12 11.54 -10.59 6.37
CA GLU A 12 11.50 -10.94 4.96
C GLU A 12 11.49 -9.69 4.07
N HIS A 13 12.20 -9.76 2.94
CA HIS A 13 12.29 -8.64 1.99
C HIS A 13 10.91 -8.10 1.55
N ARG A 14 9.92 -9.00 1.43
CA ARG A 14 8.55 -8.66 1.03
C ARG A 14 7.73 -8.00 2.15
N ALA A 15 8.19 -8.10 3.40
CA ALA A 15 7.58 -7.44 4.55
C ALA A 15 8.09 -6.00 4.68
N THR A 16 7.79 -5.17 3.67
CA THR A 16 8.25 -3.77 3.59
C THR A 16 7.96 -3.01 4.89
N PRO A 17 8.92 -2.30 5.51
CA PRO A 17 8.74 -1.71 6.84
C PRO A 17 7.58 -0.71 6.93
N ASN A 18 6.92 -0.59 8.10
CA ASN A 18 5.83 0.38 8.28
C ASN A 18 6.26 1.82 7.96
N LYS A 19 7.52 2.19 8.24
CA LYS A 19 8.08 3.50 7.93
C LYS A 19 7.90 3.90 6.46
N TYR A 20 8.08 2.96 5.53
CA TYR A 20 7.88 3.20 4.10
C TYR A 20 6.46 3.75 3.81
N TYR A 21 5.45 3.10 4.37
CA TYR A 21 4.05 3.48 4.18
C TYR A 21 3.69 4.77 4.91
N LEU A 22 4.25 4.98 6.11
CA LEU A 22 4.04 6.20 6.88
C LEU A 22 4.66 7.41 6.16
N ASP A 23 5.87 7.29 5.63
CA ASP A 23 6.51 8.37 4.87
C ASP A 23 5.70 8.73 3.60
N LEU A 24 5.12 7.74 2.93
CA LEU A 24 4.22 7.97 1.79
C LEU A 24 2.89 8.59 2.22
N LEU A 25 2.34 8.17 3.35
CA LEU A 25 1.12 8.75 3.93
C LEU A 25 1.28 10.25 4.20
N GLU A 26 2.40 10.67 4.78
CA GLU A 26 2.66 12.10 5.03
C GLU A 26 2.73 12.90 3.71
N ARG A 27 3.32 12.34 2.66
CA ARG A 27 3.36 12.97 1.33
C ARG A 27 1.97 13.07 0.70
N VAL A 28 1.15 12.03 0.82
CA VAL A 28 -0.24 12.05 0.36
C VAL A 28 -1.02 13.11 1.09
N ARG A 29 -0.90 13.20 2.43
CA ARG A 29 -1.63 14.21 3.23
C ARG A 29 -1.18 15.64 3.01
N ALA A 30 0.10 15.84 2.70
CA ALA A 30 0.58 17.16 2.29
C ALA A 30 -0.11 17.65 1.00
N GLU A 31 -0.47 16.75 0.09
CA GLU A 31 -1.17 17.08 -1.17
C GLU A 31 -2.70 17.00 -1.05
N PHE A 32 -3.20 16.12 -0.17
CA PHE A 32 -4.62 15.82 0.05
C PHE A 32 -4.92 15.81 1.56
N PRO A 33 -5.07 16.98 2.20
CA PRO A 33 -5.24 17.06 3.66
C PRO A 33 -6.49 16.33 4.18
N GLU A 34 -7.54 16.25 3.36
CA GLU A 34 -8.82 15.61 3.69
C GLU A 34 -8.92 14.17 3.17
N ALA A 35 -7.79 13.55 2.80
CA ALA A 35 -7.80 12.20 2.27
C ALA A 35 -8.42 11.19 3.27
N ASP A 36 -9.43 10.47 2.82
CA ASP A 36 -9.92 9.27 3.49
C ASP A 36 -8.97 8.10 3.23
N VAL A 37 -8.27 7.66 4.28
CA VAL A 37 -7.16 6.71 4.14
C VAL A 37 -7.52 5.37 4.76
N HIS A 38 -7.56 4.36 3.90
CA HIS A 38 -7.76 2.98 4.29
C HIS A 38 -6.49 2.15 4.10
N LEU A 39 -6.25 1.19 5.00
CA LEU A 39 -5.16 0.21 4.94
C LEU A 39 -5.75 -1.19 5.05
N TRP A 40 -5.45 -2.04 4.06
CA TRP A 40 -5.77 -3.47 4.11
C TRP A 40 -4.51 -4.31 4.31
N SER A 41 -4.62 -5.30 5.20
CA SER A 41 -3.57 -6.27 5.50
C SER A 41 -4.19 -7.56 6.03
N SER A 42 -3.37 -8.60 6.19
CA SER A 42 -3.74 -9.82 6.91
C SER A 42 -2.79 -10.06 8.07
N THR A 43 -3.31 -10.62 9.17
CA THR A 43 -2.53 -11.16 10.28
C THR A 43 -2.56 -12.69 10.33
N ALA A 44 -3.39 -13.31 9.49
CA ALA A 44 -3.48 -14.75 9.36
C ALA A 44 -2.16 -15.38 8.90
N ASN A 45 -1.73 -16.41 9.63
CA ASN A 45 -0.53 -17.18 9.34
C ASN A 45 -0.88 -18.46 8.55
N ILE A 46 0.12 -19.11 7.95
CA ILE A 46 -0.04 -20.42 7.32
C ILE A 46 -0.20 -21.51 8.38
N LEU A 47 -1.22 -22.36 8.22
CA LEU A 47 -1.51 -23.48 9.15
C LEU A 47 -0.35 -24.47 9.26
N ALA A 48 0.46 -24.58 8.21
CA ALA A 48 1.62 -25.46 8.15
C ALA A 48 2.77 -24.99 9.06
N ASP A 49 2.71 -23.76 9.61
CA ASP A 49 3.78 -23.23 10.45
C ASP A 49 3.28 -22.41 11.65
N PRO A 50 2.77 -23.07 12.70
CA PRO A 50 2.09 -22.41 13.82
C PRO A 50 3.02 -21.60 14.71
N GLU A 51 4.32 -21.93 14.74
CA GLU A 51 5.37 -21.31 15.56
C GLU A 51 5.89 -19.99 14.95
N HIS A 52 5.46 -19.64 13.73
CA HIS A 52 5.90 -18.41 13.08
C HIS A 52 5.42 -17.17 13.84
N PRO A 53 6.31 -16.15 14.03
CA PRO A 53 5.94 -14.90 14.67
C PRO A 53 4.76 -14.26 13.94
N ARG A 54 3.62 -14.23 14.62
CA ARG A 54 2.39 -13.68 14.04
C ARG A 54 2.45 -12.17 14.06
N TRP A 55 2.13 -11.56 12.92
CA TRP A 55 1.68 -10.17 12.93
C TRP A 55 0.47 -10.05 13.83
N LYS A 56 0.44 -8.99 14.63
CA LYS A 56 -0.65 -8.69 15.55
C LYS A 56 -1.33 -7.43 15.08
N ALA A 57 -2.60 -7.26 15.47
CA ALA A 57 -3.32 -6.03 15.23
C ALA A 57 -2.54 -4.80 15.73
N SER A 58 -1.81 -4.91 16.84
CA SER A 58 -1.00 -3.81 17.40
C SER A 58 0.18 -3.38 16.53
N ASN A 59 0.65 -4.22 15.59
CA ASN A 59 1.67 -3.81 14.63
C ASN A 59 1.18 -2.72 13.66
N PHE A 60 -0.12 -2.40 13.67
CA PHE A 60 -0.73 -1.38 12.83
C PHE A 60 -1.16 -0.13 13.62
N ASP A 61 -0.88 -0.05 14.92
CA ASP A 61 -1.33 1.07 15.76
C ASP A 61 -0.75 2.41 15.33
N ALA A 62 0.46 2.42 14.76
CA ALA A 62 1.06 3.62 14.19
C ALA A 62 0.25 4.22 13.02
N PHE A 63 -0.53 3.39 12.30
CA PHE A 63 -1.44 3.86 11.26
C PHE A 63 -2.75 4.36 11.87
N ARG A 64 -3.32 3.60 12.82
CA ARG A 64 -4.55 4.00 13.52
C ARG A 64 -4.39 5.32 14.27
N SER A 65 -3.26 5.52 14.96
CA SER A 65 -2.96 6.77 15.68
C SER A 65 -2.80 7.97 14.76
N ARG A 66 -2.63 7.73 13.45
CA ARG A 66 -2.64 8.74 12.41
C ARG A 66 -3.99 8.85 11.73
N GLY A 67 -5.06 8.23 12.21
CA GLY A 67 -6.39 8.33 11.60
C GLY A 67 -6.55 7.54 10.29
N VAL A 68 -5.76 6.47 10.11
CA VAL A 68 -5.97 5.52 9.01
C VAL A 68 -6.98 4.45 9.45
N THR A 69 -7.99 4.19 8.63
CA THR A 69 -8.92 3.07 8.83
C THR A 69 -8.22 1.77 8.46
N VAL A 70 -7.97 0.91 9.45
CA VAL A 70 -7.23 -0.34 9.27
C VAL A 70 -8.18 -1.53 9.22
N HIS A 71 -8.17 -2.23 8.08
CA HIS A 71 -8.92 -3.44 7.79
C HIS A 71 -7.97 -4.64 7.84
N LEU A 72 -8.29 -5.62 8.69
CA LEU A 72 -7.48 -6.82 8.90
C LEU A 72 -8.35 -8.05 8.69
N ASP A 73 -7.83 -8.99 7.89
CA ASP A 73 -8.39 -10.35 7.75
C ASP A 73 -9.85 -10.35 7.25
N ASP A 74 -10.14 -9.49 6.26
CA ASP A 74 -11.44 -9.44 5.59
C ASP A 74 -11.84 -10.82 5.03
N ALA A 75 -13.07 -11.25 5.34
CA ALA A 75 -13.62 -12.52 4.84
C ALA A 75 -13.85 -12.51 3.32
N ASN A 76 -14.09 -11.33 2.74
CA ASN A 76 -14.29 -11.12 1.32
C ASN A 76 -13.13 -10.33 0.73
N LEU A 77 -12.42 -10.91 -0.23
CA LEU A 77 -11.28 -10.27 -0.89
C LEU A 77 -11.70 -9.30 -2.01
N MET A 78 -12.98 -9.30 -2.42
CA MET A 78 -13.47 -8.39 -3.44
C MET A 78 -13.54 -6.94 -2.94
N ASP A 79 -13.93 -6.74 -1.69
CA ASP A 79 -14.06 -5.41 -1.10
C ASP A 79 -12.72 -4.64 -1.11
N PRO A 80 -11.60 -5.20 -0.60
CA PRO A 80 -10.29 -4.55 -0.74
C PRO A 80 -9.91 -4.29 -2.19
N TRP A 81 -10.21 -5.20 -3.12
CA TRP A 81 -9.90 -5.01 -4.53
C TRP A 81 -10.67 -3.84 -5.14
N VAL A 82 -11.96 -3.71 -4.85
CA VAL A 82 -12.79 -2.59 -5.33
C VAL A 82 -12.23 -1.26 -4.81
N HIS A 83 -11.94 -1.19 -3.51
CA HIS A 83 -11.34 0.01 -2.93
C HIS A 83 -9.98 0.34 -3.54
N MET A 84 -9.10 -0.65 -3.73
CA MET A 84 -7.78 -0.44 -4.33
C MET A 84 -7.89 0.00 -5.80
N ALA A 85 -8.79 -0.60 -6.59
CA ALA A 85 -9.00 -0.28 -8.00
C ALA A 85 -9.60 1.13 -8.19
N ARG A 86 -10.39 1.61 -7.24
CA ARG A 86 -11.06 2.92 -7.30
C ARG A 86 -10.33 4.04 -6.56
N ALA A 87 -9.30 3.72 -5.77
CA ALA A 87 -8.59 4.72 -4.97
C ALA A 87 -8.01 5.85 -5.84
N HIS A 88 -8.08 7.09 -5.36
CA HIS A 88 -7.36 8.21 -5.98
C HIS A 88 -5.84 7.98 -5.94
N VAL A 89 -5.35 7.48 -4.80
CA VAL A 89 -3.95 7.06 -4.61
C VAL A 89 -3.91 5.65 -4.04
N LEU A 90 -3.33 4.71 -4.79
CA LEU A 90 -3.05 3.36 -4.35
C LEU A 90 -1.56 3.21 -4.04
N ILE A 91 -1.23 2.99 -2.77
CA ILE A 91 0.11 2.54 -2.34
C ILE A 91 0.09 1.01 -2.19
N MET A 92 0.90 0.34 -3.00
CA MET A 92 0.98 -1.13 -3.07
C MET A 92 1.96 -1.73 -2.06
N SER A 93 2.05 -3.06 -2.02
CA SER A 93 3.13 -3.79 -1.36
C SER A 93 3.81 -4.73 -2.35
N ILE A 94 4.90 -5.39 -1.92
CA ILE A 94 5.57 -6.46 -2.66
C ILE A 94 4.71 -7.74 -2.64
N SER A 95 3.59 -7.68 -3.35
CA SER A 95 2.57 -8.72 -3.38
C SER A 95 1.83 -8.74 -4.70
N SER A 96 1.60 -9.94 -5.22
CA SER A 96 0.74 -10.17 -6.39
C SER A 96 -0.71 -9.74 -6.15
N PHE A 97 -1.18 -9.77 -4.89
CA PHE A 97 -2.56 -9.44 -4.54
C PHE A 97 -2.99 -8.04 -4.99
N SER A 98 -2.10 -7.04 -4.90
CA SER A 98 -2.42 -5.66 -5.31
C SER A 98 -2.15 -5.38 -6.79
N ILE A 99 -1.60 -6.31 -7.58
CA ILE A 99 -1.25 -6.07 -8.98
C ILE A 99 -2.51 -5.86 -9.82
N VAL A 100 -3.47 -6.78 -9.74
CA VAL A 100 -4.72 -6.70 -10.50
C VAL A 100 -5.49 -5.41 -10.21
N PRO A 101 -5.84 -5.06 -8.96
CA PRO A 101 -6.52 -3.80 -8.70
C PRO A 101 -5.65 -2.58 -9.05
N GLY A 102 -4.31 -2.68 -8.96
CA GLY A 102 -3.41 -1.65 -9.46
C GLY A 102 -3.53 -1.42 -10.96
N MET A 103 -3.64 -2.48 -11.76
CA MET A 103 -3.81 -2.39 -13.22
C MET A 103 -5.15 -1.77 -13.62
N LEU A 104 -6.19 -1.99 -12.81
CA LEU A 104 -7.52 -1.42 -13.00
C LEU A 104 -7.61 0.04 -12.52
N ASN A 105 -6.67 0.48 -11.68
CA ASN A 105 -6.64 1.83 -11.14
C ASN A 105 -6.06 2.81 -12.17
N GLN A 106 -6.91 3.70 -12.68
CA GLN A 106 -6.53 4.70 -13.69
C GLN A 106 -5.94 6.00 -13.10
N ASN A 107 -5.78 6.08 -11.78
CA ASN A 107 -5.41 7.29 -11.07
C ASN A 107 -3.90 7.31 -10.75
N CYS A 108 -3.56 7.41 -9.46
CA CYS A 108 -2.19 7.37 -8.98
C CYS A 108 -1.88 6.02 -8.32
N VAL A 109 -0.91 5.29 -8.86
CA VAL A 109 -0.43 4.02 -8.31
C VAL A 109 1.04 4.18 -7.92
N VAL A 110 1.35 3.95 -6.65
CA VAL A 110 2.71 3.89 -6.10
C VAL A 110 3.08 2.42 -5.91
N TYR A 111 3.98 1.96 -6.78
CA TYR A 111 4.46 0.60 -6.86
C TYR A 111 5.56 0.33 -5.84
N ALA A 112 5.44 -0.76 -5.08
CA ALA A 112 6.39 -1.08 -4.02
C ALA A 112 7.53 -2.02 -4.46
N GLY A 113 7.80 -2.16 -5.77
CA GLY A 113 8.92 -2.97 -6.27
C GLY A 113 8.70 -4.48 -6.16
N SER A 114 7.69 -5.01 -6.85
CA SER A 114 7.51 -6.46 -7.03
C SER A 114 8.39 -7.04 -8.15
N LEU A 115 8.07 -8.23 -8.67
CA LEU A 115 8.90 -9.06 -9.57
C LEU A 115 9.35 -8.39 -10.90
N SER A 116 8.96 -7.14 -11.18
CA SER A 116 9.25 -6.44 -12.43
C SER A 116 9.35 -4.92 -12.23
N LYS A 117 9.53 -4.19 -13.33
CA LYS A 117 9.42 -2.73 -13.35
C LYS A 117 7.96 -2.27 -13.14
N PRO A 118 7.73 -1.05 -12.60
CA PRO A 118 6.40 -0.45 -12.62
C PRO A 118 5.87 -0.33 -14.05
N LEU A 119 4.54 -0.39 -14.20
CA LEU A 119 3.89 -0.11 -15.48
C LEU A 119 3.97 1.38 -15.83
N ASP A 120 3.77 1.71 -17.10
CA ASP A 120 3.77 3.09 -17.56
C ASP A 120 2.77 3.94 -16.76
N GLY A 121 3.24 5.08 -16.27
CA GLY A 121 2.46 6.00 -15.44
C GLY A 121 2.46 5.66 -13.94
N TRP A 122 2.87 4.46 -13.52
CA TRP A 122 3.04 4.14 -12.10
C TRP A 122 4.31 4.77 -11.55
N VAL A 123 4.29 5.12 -10.27
CA VAL A 123 5.45 5.66 -9.56
C VAL A 123 6.22 4.50 -8.93
N ASP A 124 7.52 4.40 -9.18
CA ASP A 124 8.38 3.51 -8.41
C ASP A 124 8.57 4.06 -6.99
N GLY A 125 7.90 3.45 -6.02
CA GLY A 125 7.95 3.83 -4.63
C GLY A 125 9.21 3.35 -3.91
N MET A 126 9.96 2.37 -4.43
CA MET A 126 11.18 1.86 -3.80
C MET A 126 12.41 2.70 -4.11
N GLU A 127 12.32 3.55 -5.14
CA GLU A 127 13.41 4.42 -5.55
C GLU A 127 13.19 5.89 -5.15
N GLN A 128 12.82 6.13 -3.89
CA GLN A 128 12.50 7.48 -3.38
C GLN A 128 13.69 8.47 -3.46
N GLN A 129 14.91 7.94 -3.52
CA GLN A 129 16.15 8.70 -3.69
C GLN A 129 16.41 9.19 -5.11
N ARG A 130 15.70 8.71 -6.13
CA ARG A 130 15.89 9.18 -7.51
C ARG A 130 15.55 10.65 -7.61
N ARG A 131 16.37 11.41 -8.36
CA ARG A 131 16.14 12.85 -8.62
C ARG A 131 14.75 13.14 -9.18
N ALA A 132 14.23 12.25 -10.04
CA ALA A 132 12.93 12.41 -10.68
C ALA A 132 11.75 11.99 -9.79
N TYR A 133 11.98 11.28 -8.68
CA TYR A 133 10.91 10.70 -7.85
C TYR A 133 9.86 11.71 -7.41
N ALA A 134 10.29 12.90 -6.95
CA ALA A 134 9.38 13.94 -6.51
C ALA A 134 8.50 14.47 -7.66
N ALA A 135 9.05 14.58 -8.87
CA ALA A 135 8.31 14.99 -10.06
C ALA A 135 7.33 13.90 -10.52
N ASP A 136 7.78 12.64 -10.53
CA ASP A 136 6.95 11.47 -10.86
C ASP A 136 5.74 11.38 -9.91
N LEU A 137 5.98 11.51 -8.60
CA LEU A 137 4.94 11.47 -7.58
C LEU A 137 3.95 12.63 -7.72
N LYS A 138 4.45 13.85 -7.98
CA LYS A 138 3.59 15.03 -8.21
C LYS A 138 2.72 14.86 -9.45
N ALA A 139 3.27 14.33 -10.54
CA ALA A 139 2.52 14.03 -11.76
C ALA A 139 1.44 12.98 -11.51
N CYS A 140 1.75 11.96 -10.72
CA CYS A 140 0.81 10.93 -10.27
C CYS A 140 -0.35 11.55 -9.47
N PHE A 141 -0.05 12.37 -8.47
CA PHE A 141 -1.08 13.07 -7.68
C PHE A 141 -1.96 13.99 -8.52
N LYS A 142 -1.42 14.64 -9.55
CA LYS A 142 -2.22 15.44 -10.48
C LYS A 142 -3.30 14.59 -11.18
N ARG A 143 -3.00 13.35 -11.59
CA ARG A 143 -4.00 12.45 -12.18
C ARG A 143 -5.08 12.07 -11.16
N ALA A 144 -4.68 11.82 -9.92
CA ALA A 144 -5.61 11.50 -8.84
C ALA A 144 -6.64 12.61 -8.57
N ARG A 145 -6.27 13.89 -8.75
CA ARG A 145 -7.19 15.03 -8.59
C ARG A 145 -8.24 15.18 -9.67
N VAL A 146 -7.92 14.80 -10.91
CA VAL A 146 -8.86 14.95 -12.04
C VAL A 146 -10.01 13.93 -11.96
N ALA A 147 -9.79 12.85 -11.20
CA ALA A 147 -10.77 11.77 -11.02
C ALA A 147 -11.68 11.94 -9.78
N ALA A 148 -11.43 12.97 -8.95
CA ALA A 148 -12.20 13.30 -7.74
C ALA A 148 -13.29 14.32 -8.06
#